data_AF-A0A4S3K0I0-F1
#
_entry.id   AF-A0A4S3K0I0-F1
#
_cell.length_a   1.000
_cell.length_b   1.000
_cell.length_c   1.000
_cell.angle_alpha   90.00
_cell.angle_beta   90.00
_cell.angle_gamma   90.00
#
_symmetry.space_group_name_H-M   'P 1'
#
loop_
_entity.id
_entity.type
_entity.pdbx_description
1 polymer ?
#
loop_
_entity_poly.entity_id
_entity_poly.type
_entity_poly.pdbx_seq_one_letter_code
_entity_poly.pdbx_strand_id
1 'polypeptide(L)'
;MPPAMRPIENLLCIASLAALLAACGVPEDESGKRKSLAGEGREETSTIRNAENIGYGGNAIADKVDGALDANDHRVDELNKQLDAAGQAN
;
A
#
# COMPACT_ATOMS: atom_id res chain seq x y z
N MET A 1 30.00 46.97 -9.58
CA MET A 1 28.75 47.69 -9.25
C MET A 1 27.59 46.89 -9.84
N PRO A 2 26.79 46.17 -9.02
CA PRO A 2 25.62 45.47 -9.52
C PRO A 2 24.53 46.48 -9.92
N PRO A 3 23.76 46.23 -10.99
CA PRO A 3 22.67 47.11 -11.39
C PRO A 3 21.54 47.07 -10.35
N ALA A 4 21.09 48.25 -9.93
CA ALA A 4 19.93 48.41 -9.06
C ALA A 4 18.66 48.07 -9.85
N MET A 5 18.16 46.82 -9.71
CA MET A 5 16.89 46.38 -10.27
C MET A 5 15.73 47.15 -9.63
N ARG A 6 14.75 47.54 -10.47
CA ARG A 6 13.63 48.38 -10.04
C ARG A 6 12.65 47.57 -9.18
N PRO A 7 11.97 48.19 -8.19
CA PRO A 7 11.10 47.45 -7.26
C PRO A 7 9.96 46.68 -7.94
N ILE A 8 9.53 47.14 -9.12
CA ILE A 8 8.49 46.50 -9.94
C ILE A 8 9.00 45.20 -10.59
N GLU A 9 10.26 45.14 -11.00
CA GLU A 9 10.88 43.94 -11.61
C GLU A 9 11.08 42.85 -10.55
N ASN A 10 11.46 43.23 -9.32
CA ASN A 10 11.54 42.30 -8.19
C ASN A 10 10.17 41.69 -7.84
N LEU A 11 9.09 42.49 -7.88
CA LEU A 11 7.74 41.99 -7.60
C LEU A 11 7.30 40.93 -8.61
N LEU A 12 7.63 41.13 -9.90
CA LEU A 12 7.29 40.19 -10.97
C LEU A 12 8.07 38.87 -10.81
N CYS A 13 9.36 38.93 -10.46
CA CYS A 13 10.19 37.75 -10.22
C CYS A 13 9.76 36.95 -8.97
N ILE A 14 9.32 37.63 -7.91
CA ILE A 14 8.82 36.97 -6.70
C ILE A 14 7.46 36.31 -6.97
N ALA A 15 6.58 36.98 -7.73
CA ALA A 15 5.27 36.43 -8.09
C ALA A 15 5.39 35.20 -9.01
N SER A 16 6.31 35.22 -9.97
CA SER A 16 6.57 34.05 -10.84
C SER A 16 7.19 32.89 -10.09
N LEU A 17 8.09 33.15 -9.14
CA LEU A 17 8.64 32.10 -8.27
C LEU A 17 7.56 31.49 -7.37
N ALA A 18 6.68 32.29 -6.77
CA ALA A 18 5.57 31.80 -5.96
C ALA A 18 4.58 30.95 -6.77
N ALA A 19 4.30 31.33 -8.01
CA ALA A 19 3.44 30.55 -8.91
C ALA A 19 4.07 29.18 -9.29
N LEU A 20 5.40 29.14 -9.47
CA LEU A 20 6.13 27.89 -9.73
C LEU A 20 6.14 26.97 -8.51
N LEU A 21 6.23 27.51 -7.29
CA LEU A 21 6.15 26.70 -6.06
C LEU A 21 4.74 26.15 -5.82
N ALA A 22 3.68 26.89 -6.17
CA ALA A 22 2.30 26.42 -6.03
C ALA A 22 1.95 25.30 -7.03
N ALA A 23 2.58 25.28 -8.21
CA ALA A 23 2.39 24.21 -9.20
C ALA A 23 3.12 22.91 -8.83
N CYS A 24 4.13 22.98 -7.95
CA CYS A 24 4.79 21.82 -7.35
C CYS A 24 4.14 21.41 -6.01
N GLY A 25 2.82 21.55 -5.90
CA GLY A 25 2.07 21.07 -4.75
C GLY A 25 2.36 19.60 -4.48
N VAL A 26 2.68 19.28 -3.23
CA VAL A 26 2.79 17.91 -2.72
C VAL A 26 1.46 17.20 -3.06
N PRO A 27 1.49 16.05 -3.75
CA PRO A 27 0.26 15.31 -4.04
C PRO A 27 -0.47 15.03 -2.73
N GLU A 28 -1.81 15.15 -2.74
CA GLU A 28 -2.61 14.89 -1.54
C GLU A 28 -2.23 13.52 -0.97
N ASP A 29 -1.91 13.53 0.32
CA ASP A 29 -1.61 12.31 1.05
C ASP A 29 -2.91 11.52 1.22
N GLU A 30 -3.07 10.48 0.41
CA GLU A 30 -4.17 9.52 0.51
C GLU A 30 -3.95 8.51 1.64
N SER A 31 -2.80 8.56 2.34
CA SER A 31 -2.58 7.72 3.52
C SER A 31 -3.58 8.14 4.61
N GLY A 32 -4.40 7.18 5.05
CA GLY A 32 -5.52 7.41 5.97
C GLY A 32 -6.90 7.55 5.32
N LYS A 33 -7.02 7.76 3.99
CA LYS A 33 -8.33 7.69 3.29
C LYS A 33 -8.77 6.25 3.04
N ARG A 34 -7.83 5.30 3.02
CA ARG A 34 -8.11 3.88 2.81
C ARG A 34 -8.46 3.20 4.12
N LYS A 35 -9.58 2.48 4.13
CA LYS A 35 -10.05 1.73 5.30
C LYS A 35 -9.16 0.49 5.49
N SER A 36 -8.44 0.40 6.60
CA SER A 36 -7.82 -0.86 6.99
C SER A 36 -8.87 -1.88 7.40
N LEU A 37 -8.66 -3.11 6.94
CA LEU A 37 -9.42 -4.28 7.35
C LEU A 37 -8.64 -5.09 8.40
N ALA A 38 -7.77 -4.43 9.18
CA ALA A 38 -7.02 -5.09 10.25
C ALA A 38 -8.01 -5.76 11.24
N GLY A 39 -7.81 -7.06 11.46
CA GLY A 39 -8.71 -7.90 12.27
C GLY A 39 -9.71 -8.72 11.44
N GLU A 40 -9.80 -8.50 10.13
CA GLU A 40 -10.48 -9.40 9.20
C GLU A 40 -9.48 -10.39 8.56
N GLY A 41 -9.97 -11.52 8.05
CA GLY A 41 -9.14 -12.54 7.40
C GLY A 41 -8.37 -13.43 8.37
N ARG A 42 -7.26 -13.99 7.90
CA ARG A 42 -6.40 -14.86 8.72
C ARG A 42 -5.56 -14.05 9.70
N GLU A 43 -5.24 -14.63 10.86
CA GLU A 43 -4.40 -13.98 11.87
C GLU A 43 -3.01 -13.65 11.29
N GLU A 44 -2.48 -14.54 10.45
CA GLU A 44 -1.17 -14.38 9.81
C GLU A 44 -1.09 -13.16 8.87
N THR A 45 -2.22 -12.71 8.29
CA THR A 45 -2.26 -11.57 7.36
C THR A 45 -2.76 -10.28 7.99
N SER A 46 -3.11 -10.30 9.29
CA SER A 46 -3.59 -9.13 10.04
C SER A 46 -2.64 -7.93 10.00
N THR A 47 -1.33 -8.18 10.10
CA THR A 47 -0.30 -7.12 10.05
C THR A 47 -0.17 -6.53 8.65
N ILE A 48 -0.37 -7.34 7.60
CA ILE A 48 -0.35 -6.88 6.21
C ILE A 48 -1.55 -5.97 5.95
N ARG A 49 -2.74 -6.31 6.45
CA ARG A 49 -3.94 -5.45 6.39
C ARG A 49 -3.75 -4.14 7.16
N ASN A 50 -2.96 -4.14 8.22
CA ASN A 50 -2.63 -2.91 8.95
C ASN A 50 -1.74 -1.95 8.14
N ALA A 51 -1.02 -2.44 7.11
CA ALA A 51 -0.26 -1.58 6.21
C ALA A 51 -1.15 -0.62 5.39
N GLU A 52 -2.46 -0.87 5.30
CA GLU A 52 -3.43 0.05 4.71
C GLU A 52 -3.49 1.40 5.46
N ASN A 53 -3.37 1.36 6.80
CA ASN A 53 -3.44 2.54 7.66
C ASN A 53 -2.27 3.52 7.43
N ILE A 54 -1.15 3.03 6.91
CA ILE A 54 0.05 3.82 6.60
C ILE A 54 0.17 4.11 5.09
N GLY A 55 -0.90 3.86 4.31
CA GLY A 55 -0.95 4.23 2.90
C GLY A 55 -0.34 3.23 1.93
N TYR A 56 0.03 2.02 2.36
CA TYR A 56 0.39 0.91 1.47
C TYR A 56 -0.85 0.06 1.14
N GLY A 57 -0.88 -0.61 -0.01
CA GLY A 57 -2.01 -1.45 -0.43
C GLY A 57 -2.07 -2.78 0.32
N GLY A 58 -2.18 -2.73 1.65
CA GLY A 58 -2.11 -3.87 2.56
C GLY A 58 -3.25 -4.87 2.35
N ASN A 59 -4.48 -4.39 2.15
CA ASN A 59 -5.65 -5.28 2.01
C ASN A 59 -5.53 -6.20 0.78
N ALA A 60 -5.22 -5.64 -0.39
CA ALA A 60 -5.09 -6.43 -1.63
C ALA A 60 -3.92 -7.42 -1.59
N ILE A 61 -2.87 -7.11 -0.82
CA ILE A 61 -1.76 -8.05 -0.58
C ILE A 61 -2.24 -9.16 0.35
N ALA A 62 -2.91 -8.82 1.46
CA ALA A 62 -3.44 -9.78 2.40
C ALA A 62 -4.41 -10.77 1.73
N ASP A 63 -5.33 -10.29 0.89
CA ASP A 63 -6.28 -11.17 0.18
C ASP A 63 -5.58 -12.19 -0.74
N LYS A 64 -4.47 -11.80 -1.38
CA LYS A 64 -3.67 -12.72 -2.20
C LYS A 64 -2.92 -13.73 -1.36
N VAL A 65 -2.40 -13.31 -0.20
CA VAL A 65 -1.70 -14.20 0.73
C VAL A 65 -2.68 -15.19 1.36
N ASP A 66 -3.85 -14.72 1.82
CA ASP A 66 -4.93 -15.56 2.34
C ASP A 66 -5.31 -16.64 1.32
N GLY A 67 -5.58 -16.23 0.07
CA GLY A 67 -5.92 -17.20 -0.99
C GLY A 67 -4.81 -18.20 -1.31
N ALA A 68 -3.54 -17.80 -1.21
CA ALA A 68 -2.40 -18.71 -1.39
C ALA A 68 -2.27 -19.71 -0.23
N LEU A 69 -2.53 -19.28 1.00
CA LEU A 69 -2.51 -20.16 2.17
C LEU A 69 -3.68 -21.14 2.14
N ASP A 70 -4.89 -20.70 1.79
CA ASP A 70 -6.06 -21.57 1.66
C ASP A 70 -5.85 -22.65 0.59
N ALA A 71 -5.25 -22.27 -0.55
CA ALA A 71 -4.90 -23.23 -1.59
C ALA A 71 -3.82 -24.23 -1.12
N ASN A 72 -2.92 -23.81 -0.23
CA ASN A 72 -1.91 -24.69 0.35
C ASN A 72 -2.55 -25.70 1.30
N ASP A 73 -3.39 -25.22 2.21
CA ASP A 73 -4.12 -26.04 3.19
C ASP A 73 -4.95 -27.11 2.46
N HIS A 74 -5.69 -26.71 1.42
CA HIS A 74 -6.45 -27.65 0.59
C HIS A 74 -5.56 -28.73 -0.06
N ARG A 75 -4.36 -28.36 -0.54
CA ARG A 75 -3.43 -29.32 -1.14
C ARG A 75 -2.86 -30.29 -0.10
N VAL A 76 -2.59 -29.81 1.11
CA VAL A 76 -2.12 -30.64 2.22
C VAL A 76 -3.20 -31.64 2.62
N ASP A 77 -4.45 -31.20 2.74
CA ASP A 77 -5.58 -32.08 3.06
C ASP A 77 -5.77 -33.18 2.02
N GLU A 78 -5.65 -32.84 0.73
CA GLU A 78 -5.75 -33.81 -0.35
C GLU A 78 -4.62 -34.85 -0.29
N LEU A 79 -3.39 -34.40 -0.04
CA LEU A 79 -2.24 -35.29 0.12
C LEU A 79 -2.41 -36.22 1.33
N ASN A 80 -2.90 -35.71 2.45
CA ASN A 80 -3.17 -36.50 3.64
C ASN A 80 -4.22 -37.59 3.37
N LYS A 81 -5.31 -37.25 2.67
CA LYS A 81 -6.33 -38.24 2.28
C LYS A 81 -5.77 -39.35 1.39
N GLN A 82 -4.89 -39.00 0.45
CA GLN A 82 -4.25 -39.98 -0.43
C GLN A 82 -3.30 -40.89 0.34
N LEU A 83 -2.53 -40.35 1.29
CA LEU A 83 -1.65 -41.12 2.15
C LEU A 83 -2.43 -42.07 3.06
N ASP A 84 -3.52 -41.59 3.68
CA ASP A 84 -4.39 -42.42 4.52
C ASP A 84 -5.03 -43.56 3.71
N ALA A 85 -5.48 -43.27 2.50
CA ALA A 85 -6.04 -44.29 1.59
C ALA A 85 -4.99 -45.32 1.16
N ALA A 86 -3.76 -44.89 0.85
CA ALA A 86 -2.67 -45.79 0.49
C ALA A 86 -2.18 -46.62 1.69
N GLY A 87 -2.19 -46.05 2.89
CA GLY A 87 -1.82 -46.73 4.13
C GLY A 87 -2.83 -47.78 4.60
N GLN A 88 -4.12 -47.59 4.32
CA GLN A 88 -5.18 -48.56 4.62
C GLN A 88 -5.29 -49.70 3.59
N ALA A 89 -4.62 -49.59 2.44
CA ALA A 89 -4.60 -50.61 1.38
C ALA A 89 -3.44 -51.63 1.53
N ASN A 90 -2.62 -51.50 2.58
CA ASN A 90 -1.57 -52.44 3.00
C ASN A 90 -1.92 -53.10 4.33
#